data_AF-A0A3S1YQJ2-F1
#
_entry.id   AF-A0A3S1YQJ2-F1
#
_cell.length_a   1.000
_cell.length_b   1.000
_cell.length_c   1.000
_cell.angle_alpha   90.00
_cell.angle_beta   90.00
_cell.angle_gamma   90.00
#
_symmetry.space_group_name_H-M   'P 1'
#
loop_
_entity.id
_entity.type
_entity.pdbx_description
1 polymer ?
#
loop_
_entity_poly.entity_id
_entity_poly.type
_entity_poly.pdbx_seq_one_letter_code
_entity_poly.pdbx_strand_id
1 'polypeptide(L)'
;MKATGKNTLEAHSASRPEAAELAATVLFLELAALAKAHAHIVHISTPRGFELVERYSREGNLATGEICMHYLTFDPDIHGKEFGARLKVNPPIRSGGREALWDQIKAGRVTCISSDHSTMS
;
A
#
# COMPACT_ATOMS: atom_id res chain seq x y z
N MET A 1 -3.88 17.75 -11.29
CA MET A 1 -2.79 18.22 -10.41
C MET A 1 -1.75 19.06 -11.12
N LYS A 2 -1.17 18.63 -12.27
CA LYS A 2 -0.34 19.52 -13.09
C LYS A 2 -1.09 20.78 -13.58
N ALA A 3 -2.39 20.64 -13.87
CA ALA A 3 -3.27 21.75 -14.25
C ALA A 3 -3.52 22.80 -13.13
N THR A 4 -3.20 22.48 -11.87
CA THR A 4 -3.44 23.38 -10.72
C THR A 4 -2.15 23.91 -10.09
N GLY A 5 -0.97 23.64 -10.68
CA GLY A 5 0.33 24.12 -10.19
C GLY A 5 0.79 23.57 -8.82
N LYS A 6 0.06 22.62 -8.23
CA LYS A 6 0.38 22.07 -6.90
C LYS A 6 1.38 20.91 -7.02
N ASN A 7 2.62 21.13 -6.55
CA ASN A 7 3.73 20.17 -6.55
C ASN A 7 4.13 19.71 -5.13
N THR A 8 3.21 19.72 -4.18
CA THR A 8 3.48 19.37 -2.78
C THR A 8 3.30 17.88 -2.50
N LEU A 9 3.71 17.40 -1.31
CA LEU A 9 3.54 16.01 -0.88
C LEU A 9 2.05 15.64 -0.79
N GLU A 10 1.22 16.56 -0.30
CA GLU A 10 -0.23 16.40 -0.20
C GLU A 10 -0.86 16.24 -1.59
N ALA A 11 -0.36 16.99 -2.58
CA ALA A 11 -0.76 16.81 -3.97
C ALA A 11 -0.36 15.41 -4.48
N HIS A 12 0.87 14.95 -4.20
CA HIS A 12 1.28 13.59 -4.58
C HIS A 12 0.34 12.52 -4.01
N SER A 13 0.02 12.59 -2.71
CA SER A 13 -0.89 11.64 -2.05
C SER A 13 -2.31 11.71 -2.63
N ALA A 14 -2.89 12.90 -2.78
CA ALA A 14 -4.25 13.03 -3.29
C ALA A 14 -4.39 12.67 -4.79
N SER A 15 -3.29 12.64 -5.56
CA SER A 15 -3.31 12.10 -6.93
C SER A 15 -3.42 10.57 -7.00
N ARG A 16 -3.18 9.88 -5.88
CA ARG A 16 -3.22 8.42 -5.75
C ARG A 16 -4.09 8.02 -4.56
N PRO A 17 -5.41 8.22 -4.66
CA PRO A 17 -6.32 7.88 -3.59
C PRO A 17 -6.25 6.38 -3.28
N GLU A 18 -6.58 6.00 -2.05
CA GLU A 18 -6.75 4.59 -1.64
C GLU A 18 -7.64 3.79 -2.58
N ALA A 19 -8.72 4.39 -3.09
CA ALA A 19 -9.59 3.74 -4.06
C ALA A 19 -8.86 3.24 -5.32
N ALA A 20 -7.81 3.93 -5.77
CA ALA A 20 -7.03 3.51 -6.93
C ALA A 20 -6.19 2.26 -6.65
N GLU A 21 -5.55 2.21 -5.47
CA GLU A 21 -4.82 1.02 -5.00
C GLU A 21 -5.77 -0.18 -4.87
N LEU A 22 -6.90 0.01 -4.18
CA LEU A 22 -7.87 -1.06 -3.96
C LEU A 22 -8.48 -1.59 -5.27
N ALA A 23 -8.80 -0.69 -6.21
CA ALA A 23 -9.33 -1.09 -7.51
C ALA A 23 -8.31 -1.95 -8.29
N ALA A 24 -7.03 -1.55 -8.28
CA ALA A 24 -5.97 -2.33 -8.90
C ALA A 24 -5.76 -3.68 -8.21
N THR A 25 -5.80 -3.72 -6.88
CA THR A 25 -5.68 -4.96 -6.10
C THR A 25 -6.80 -5.94 -6.42
N VAL A 26 -8.06 -5.50 -6.42
CA VAL A 26 -9.21 -6.36 -6.76
C VAL A 26 -9.09 -6.89 -8.18
N LEU A 27 -8.79 -6.03 -9.15
CA LEU A 27 -8.62 -6.45 -10.54
C LEU A 27 -7.55 -7.53 -10.68
N PHE A 28 -6.39 -7.34 -10.04
CA PHE A 28 -5.29 -8.30 -10.13
C PHE A 28 -5.64 -9.63 -9.45
N LEU A 29 -6.25 -9.60 -8.26
CA LEU A 29 -6.70 -10.80 -7.55
C LEU A 29 -7.72 -11.60 -8.37
N GLU A 30 -8.69 -10.92 -8.99
CA GLU A 30 -9.71 -11.55 -9.82
C GLU A 30 -9.09 -12.21 -11.07
N LEU A 31 -8.19 -11.50 -11.75
CA LEU A 31 -7.48 -12.05 -12.92
C LEU A 31 -6.66 -13.28 -12.55
N ALA A 32 -5.97 -13.27 -11.41
CA ALA A 32 -5.20 -14.41 -10.93
C ALA A 32 -6.10 -15.59 -10.56
N ALA A 33 -7.24 -15.34 -9.91
CA ALA A 33 -8.23 -16.36 -9.59
C ALA A 33 -8.77 -17.05 -10.86
N LEU A 34 -9.15 -16.27 -11.87
CA LEU A 34 -9.58 -16.78 -13.18
C LEU A 34 -8.48 -17.59 -13.88
N ALA A 35 -7.23 -17.14 -13.78
CA ALA A 35 -6.07 -17.82 -14.35
C ALA A 35 -5.58 -19.02 -13.52
N LYS A 36 -6.13 -19.24 -12.31
CA LYS A 36 -5.63 -20.21 -11.33
C LYS A 36 -4.14 -20.02 -11.01
N ALA A 37 -3.69 -18.78 -11.02
CA ALA A 37 -2.32 -18.37 -10.75
C ALA A 37 -2.17 -17.85 -9.32
N HIS A 38 -0.94 -17.83 -8.81
CA HIS A 38 -0.64 -17.20 -7.54
C HIS A 38 -0.61 -15.67 -7.69
N ALA A 39 -1.42 -14.97 -6.91
CA ALA A 39 -1.37 -13.52 -6.78
C ALA A 39 -0.50 -13.12 -5.59
N HIS A 40 0.56 -12.35 -5.85
CA HIS A 40 1.31 -11.66 -4.81
C HIS A 40 1.16 -10.15 -4.98
N ILE A 41 0.49 -9.50 -4.04
CA ILE A 41 0.30 -8.05 -4.06
C ILE A 41 1.44 -7.39 -3.30
N VAL A 42 2.29 -6.68 -4.04
CA VAL A 42 3.44 -5.95 -3.49
C VAL A 42 3.01 -4.64 -2.81
N HIS A 43 3.84 -4.16 -1.89
CA HIS A 43 3.77 -2.82 -1.28
C HIS A 43 2.36 -2.32 -0.92
N ILE A 44 1.53 -3.17 -0.31
CA ILE A 44 0.20 -2.79 0.17
C ILE A 44 0.39 -1.76 1.28
N SER A 45 -0.38 -0.68 1.22
CA SER A 45 -0.25 0.45 2.14
C SER A 45 -1.53 0.75 2.92
N THR A 46 -2.54 -0.11 2.78
CA THR A 46 -3.86 0.04 3.41
C THR A 46 -4.29 -1.27 4.10
N PRO A 47 -4.93 -1.21 5.29
CA PRO A 47 -5.44 -2.41 5.96
C PRO A 47 -6.44 -3.17 5.09
N ARG A 48 -7.30 -2.44 4.37
CA ARG A 48 -8.29 -3.01 3.45
C ARG A 48 -7.67 -3.79 2.29
N GLY A 49 -6.46 -3.42 1.85
CA GLY A 49 -5.72 -4.23 0.88
C GLY A 49 -5.42 -5.65 1.38
N PHE A 50 -5.02 -5.79 2.65
CA PHE A 50 -4.80 -7.09 3.28
C PHE A 50 -6.10 -7.88 3.51
N GLU A 51 -7.19 -7.20 3.84
CA GLU A 51 -8.52 -7.85 3.94
C GLU A 51 -8.96 -8.46 2.61
N LEU A 52 -8.69 -7.77 1.49
CA LEU A 52 -8.97 -8.31 0.15
C LEU A 52 -8.12 -9.55 -0.15
N VAL A 53 -6.81 -9.49 0.12
CA VAL A 53 -5.91 -10.64 -0.06
C VAL A 53 -6.39 -11.84 0.76
N GLU A 54 -6.72 -11.62 2.03
CA GLU A 54 -7.23 -12.67 2.91
C GLU A 54 -8.54 -13.26 2.39
N ARG A 55 -9.46 -12.42 1.90
CA ARG A 55 -10.73 -12.90 1.33
C ARG A 55 -10.49 -13.86 0.17
N TYR A 56 -9.68 -13.49 -0.82
CA TYR A 56 -9.39 -14.35 -1.96
C TYR A 56 -8.67 -15.64 -1.53
N SER A 57 -7.79 -15.56 -0.52
CA SER A 57 -7.16 -16.74 0.07
C SER A 57 -8.17 -17.70 0.70
N ARG A 58 -9.16 -17.18 1.45
CA ARG A 58 -10.25 -17.97 2.06
C ARG A 58 -11.18 -18.60 1.03
N GLU A 59 -11.31 -18.01 -0.14
CA GLU A 59 -12.04 -18.58 -1.28
C GLU A 59 -11.26 -19.70 -2.01
N GLY A 60 -10.06 -20.04 -1.53
CA GLY A 60 -9.23 -21.14 -2.04
C GLY A 60 -8.20 -20.73 -3.08
N ASN A 61 -8.08 -19.43 -3.38
CA ASN A 61 -7.05 -18.94 -4.29
C ASN A 61 -5.69 -18.82 -3.58
N LEU A 62 -4.61 -18.98 -4.33
CA LEU A 62 -3.28 -18.62 -3.83
C LEU A 62 -3.14 -17.10 -3.91
N ALA A 63 -3.24 -16.42 -2.76
CA ALA A 63 -3.10 -14.98 -2.65
C ALA A 63 -2.23 -14.62 -1.44
N THR A 64 -1.24 -13.76 -1.65
CA THR A 64 -0.32 -13.28 -0.62
C THR A 64 -0.09 -11.77 -0.75
N GLY A 65 0.34 -11.14 0.35
CA GLY A 65 0.51 -9.69 0.41
C GLY A 65 1.81 -9.29 1.10
N GLU A 66 2.43 -8.22 0.59
CA GLU A 66 3.63 -7.59 1.14
C GLU A 66 3.31 -6.20 1.69
N ILE A 67 3.95 -5.82 2.79
CA ILE A 67 4.02 -4.44 3.27
C ILE A 67 5.45 -3.92 3.27
N CYS A 68 5.63 -2.63 3.06
CA CYS A 68 6.93 -1.99 3.19
C CYS A 68 7.11 -1.31 4.56
N MET A 69 8.33 -1.37 5.10
CA MET A 69 8.68 -0.82 6.42
C MET A 69 8.31 0.66 6.58
N HIS A 70 8.40 1.44 5.52
CA HIS A 70 8.09 2.87 5.56
C HIS A 70 6.61 3.16 5.86
N TYR A 71 5.67 2.27 5.51
CA TYR A 71 4.26 2.40 5.90
C TYR A 71 4.00 2.10 7.38
N LEU A 72 4.88 1.35 8.04
CA LEU A 72 4.80 1.03 9.47
C LEU A 72 5.48 2.10 10.34
N THR A 73 6.45 2.81 9.76
CA THR A 73 7.38 3.69 10.48
C THR A 73 6.99 5.16 10.37
N PHE A 74 6.55 5.60 9.20
CA PHE A 74 6.34 7.02 8.95
C PHE A 74 4.87 7.38 8.85
N ASP A 75 4.61 8.62 9.22
CA ASP A 75 3.31 9.28 9.11
C ASP A 75 3.55 10.69 8.56
N PRO A 76 2.87 11.11 7.48
CA PRO A 76 3.09 12.42 6.86
C PRO A 76 2.71 13.59 7.77
N ASP A 77 1.75 13.44 8.69
CA ASP A 77 1.35 14.53 9.59
C ASP A 77 2.39 14.74 10.71
N ILE A 78 3.06 13.65 11.10
CA ILE A 78 4.11 13.68 12.13
C ILE A 78 5.47 14.07 11.53
N HIS A 79 5.84 13.45 10.41
CA HIS A 79 7.21 13.50 9.87
C HIS A 79 7.34 14.31 8.57
N GLY A 80 6.23 14.77 7.98
CA GLY A 80 6.23 15.46 6.69
C GLY A 80 7.03 16.76 6.68
N LYS A 81 7.06 17.48 7.81
CA LYS A 81 7.85 18.72 7.94
C LYS A 81 9.36 18.48 7.91
N GLU A 82 9.82 17.35 8.44
CA GLU A 82 11.25 17.03 8.54
C GLU A 82 11.76 16.35 7.26
N PHE A 83 11.03 15.35 6.76
CA PHE A 83 11.50 14.53 5.64
C PHE A 83 11.00 15.00 4.27
N GLY A 84 9.90 15.75 4.21
CA GLY A 84 9.37 16.35 2.98
C GLY A 84 9.31 15.38 1.80
N ALA A 85 10.01 15.71 0.72
CA ALA A 85 10.04 14.91 -0.51
C ALA A 85 10.59 13.48 -0.32
N ARG A 86 11.33 13.20 0.76
CA ARG A 86 11.86 11.85 1.06
C ARG A 86 10.77 10.86 1.46
N LEU A 87 9.56 11.33 1.79
CA LEU A 87 8.39 10.48 2.03
C LEU A 87 7.57 10.20 0.76
N LYS A 88 8.03 10.65 -0.40
CA LYS A 88 7.33 10.47 -1.66
C LYS A 88 7.57 9.06 -2.23
N VAL A 89 6.69 8.13 -1.86
CA VAL A 89 6.65 6.74 -2.35
C VAL A 89 5.33 6.44 -3.09
N ASN A 90 5.24 5.28 -3.74
CA ASN A 90 4.02 4.81 -4.42
C ASN A 90 3.76 3.33 -4.06
N PRO A 91 2.61 2.99 -3.46
CA PRO A 91 1.55 3.87 -2.94
C PRO A 91 2.01 4.95 -1.94
N PRO A 92 1.27 6.06 -1.75
CA PRO A 92 1.67 7.10 -0.80
C PRO A 92 1.51 6.64 0.66
N ILE A 93 2.39 7.08 1.55
CA ILE A 93 2.22 6.90 3.00
C ILE A 93 1.02 7.75 3.45
N ARG A 94 0.09 7.14 4.20
CA ARG A 94 -1.16 7.78 4.65
C ARG A 94 -1.11 8.10 6.14
N SER A 95 -1.69 9.23 6.52
CA SER A 95 -1.82 9.64 7.92
C SER A 95 -2.76 8.70 8.69
N GLY A 96 -2.40 8.39 9.94
CA GLY A 96 -3.23 7.62 10.87
C GLY A 96 -3.38 6.13 10.56
N GLY A 97 -2.77 5.63 9.47
CA GLY A 97 -2.92 4.23 9.03
C GLY A 97 -1.98 3.24 9.73
N ARG A 98 -0.93 3.71 10.43
CA ARG A 98 0.16 2.87 10.94
C ARG A 98 -0.30 1.77 11.89
N GLU A 99 -1.11 2.11 12.89
CA GLU A 99 -1.56 1.15 13.90
C GLU A 99 -2.40 0.02 13.28
N ALA A 100 -3.32 0.38 12.38
CA ALA A 100 -4.14 -0.59 11.67
C ALA A 100 -3.31 -1.51 10.75
N LEU A 101 -2.19 -1.03 10.20
CA LEU A 101 -1.25 -1.86 9.43
C LEU A 101 -0.47 -2.82 10.34
N TRP A 102 -0.05 -2.36 11.52
CA TRP A 102 0.54 -3.24 12.53
C TRP A 102 -0.43 -4.34 12.98
N ASP A 103 -1.73 -4.03 13.06
CA ASP A 103 -2.75 -5.03 13.37
C ASP A 103 -2.83 -6.12 12.29
N GLN A 104 -2.65 -5.79 11.00
CA GLN A 104 -2.60 -6.81 9.94
C GLN A 104 -1.40 -7.75 10.09
N ILE A 105 -0.25 -7.23 10.53
CA ILE A 105 0.94 -8.06 10.81
C ILE A 105 0.66 -8.99 11.99
N LYS A 106 0.15 -8.45 13.10
CA LYS A 106 -0.20 -9.25 14.29
C LYS A 106 -1.26 -10.31 13.99
N ALA A 107 -2.19 -10.02 13.07
CA ALA A 107 -3.20 -10.96 12.60
C ALA A 107 -2.65 -12.05 11.64
N GLY A 108 -1.37 -12.02 11.29
CA GLY A 108 -0.74 -13.00 10.39
C GLY A 108 -1.16 -12.86 8.92
N ARG A 109 -1.75 -11.73 8.52
CA ARG A 109 -2.24 -11.49 7.15
C ARG A 109 -1.16 -11.01 6.20
N VAL A 110 -0.04 -10.52 6.74
CA VAL A 110 1.11 -10.04 5.97
C VAL A 110 2.06 -11.20 5.75
N THR A 111 2.36 -11.51 4.49
CA THR A 111 3.25 -12.62 4.11
C THR A 111 4.71 -12.20 4.04
N CYS A 112 4.97 -10.95 3.65
CA CYS A 112 6.33 -10.42 3.46
C CYS A 112 6.43 -8.98 3.96
N ILE A 113 7.58 -8.63 4.55
CA ILE A 113 7.94 -7.25 4.90
C ILE A 113 9.17 -6.87 4.08
N SER A 114 9.08 -5.78 3.31
CA SER A 114 10.15 -5.30 2.42
C SER A 114 10.53 -3.84 2.67
N SER A 115 11.51 -3.34 1.94
CA SER A 115 11.90 -1.93 1.96
C SER A 115 11.37 -1.13 0.77
N ASP A 116 10.97 -1.80 -0.32
CA ASP A 116 10.75 -1.20 -1.66
C ASP A 116 11.86 -0.18 -2.00
N HIS A 117 13.11 -0.61 -1.84
CA HIS A 117 14.25 0.28 -1.95
C HIS A 117 14.43 0.78 -3.40
N SER A 118 14.06 2.04 -3.60
CA SER A 118 14.29 2.78 -4.84
C SER A 118 15.12 4.04 -4.53
N THR A 119 16.34 4.13 -5.05
CA THR A 119 17.21 5.28 -4.84
C THR A 119 16.89 6.40 -5.82
N MET A 120 16.89 7.64 -5.34
CA MET A 120 16.84 8.83 -6.18
C MET A 120 18.22 9.48 -6.11
N SER A 121 18.93 9.52 -7.24
CA SER A 121 20.21 10.23 -7.41
C SER A 121 20.01 11.73 -7.60
#